data_AF-A0A7R9KR76-F1
#
_entry.id   AF-A0A7R9KR76-F1
#
_cell.length_a   1.000
_cell.length_b   1.000
_cell.length_c   1.000
_cell.angle_alpha   90.00
_cell.angle_beta   90.00
_cell.angle_gamma   90.00
#
_symmetry.space_group_name_H-M   'P 1'
#
loop_
_entity.id
_entity.type
_entity.pdbx_description
1 polymer ?
#
loop_
_entity_poly.entity_id
_entity_poly.type
_entity_poly.pdbx_seq_one_letter_code
_entity_poly.pdbx_strand_id
1 'polypeptide(L)'
;MYCVLCLSSDGIREVIELAKELDGVISGAKTLRHVFTESVIKTRDRMKELCEDILYSSPIEFGRKAEDFLWKRCFHDLMLFYKRNKKRMSLSEISLLHIHLTAGLGLYYSLLLGLSKQYSIGIQNLMPYICVEQSIEEFSRETQPNSHELNGWARNAIHRILICMGDLARYLYDLEVMGYRELAIRFYDLALIWDLDIGMPFNQLGTLSESNNYGLDSVYYYMRWYSDV
;
A
#
# COMPACT_ATOMS: atom_id res chain seq x y z
N MET A 1 -8.06 -29.93 10.45
CA MET A 1 -8.59 -28.69 9.84
C MET A 1 -9.32 -27.82 10.86
N TYR A 2 -8.78 -27.67 12.08
CA TYR A 2 -9.33 -26.81 13.16
C TYR A 2 -8.29 -25.80 13.69
N CYS A 3 -7.10 -25.72 13.07
CA CYS A 3 -5.97 -24.95 13.59
C CYS A 3 -5.77 -23.60 12.89
N VAL A 4 -5.97 -23.53 11.56
CA VAL A 4 -5.68 -22.30 10.77
C VAL A 4 -6.72 -21.21 11.00
N LEU A 5 -8.01 -21.56 11.03
CA LEU A 5 -9.09 -20.57 11.23
C LEU A 5 -9.05 -19.95 12.62
N CYS A 6 -8.79 -20.72 13.68
CA CYS A 6 -8.66 -20.18 15.04
C CYS A 6 -7.45 -19.24 15.17
N LEU A 7 -6.31 -19.60 14.58
CA LEU A 7 -5.12 -18.74 14.58
C LEU A 7 -5.36 -17.42 13.84
N SER A 8 -6.09 -17.45 12.72
CA SER A 8 -6.42 -16.24 11.95
C SER A 8 -7.40 -15.31 12.70
N SER A 9 -8.35 -15.88 13.44
CA SER A 9 -9.31 -15.12 14.25
C SER A 9 -8.64 -14.46 15.46
N ASP A 10 -7.63 -15.09 16.06
CA ASP A 10 -6.84 -14.48 17.13
C ASP A 10 -5.92 -13.39 16.57
N GLY A 11 -5.30 -13.63 15.42
CA GLY A 11 -4.46 -12.65 14.72
C GLY A 11 -5.22 -11.37 14.38
N ILE A 12 -6.44 -11.47 13.82
CA ILE A 12 -7.23 -10.27 13.50
C ILE A 12 -7.66 -9.50 14.75
N ARG A 13 -7.91 -10.19 15.88
CA ARG A 13 -8.21 -9.54 17.16
C ARG A 13 -6.99 -8.77 17.66
N GLU A 14 -5.81 -9.36 17.59
CA GLU A 14 -4.55 -8.68 17.95
C GLU A 14 -4.34 -7.43 17.07
N VAL A 15 -4.54 -7.54 15.75
CA VAL A 15 -4.46 -6.39 14.81
C VAL A 15 -5.42 -5.26 15.21
N ILE A 16 -6.65 -5.58 15.62
CA ILE A 16 -7.62 -4.57 16.06
C ILE A 16 -7.15 -3.85 17.32
N GLU A 17 -6.57 -4.57 18.28
CA GLU A 17 -6.05 -3.95 19.52
C GLU A 17 -4.82 -3.08 19.23
N LEU A 18 -3.87 -3.56 18.42
CA LEU A 18 -2.72 -2.77 17.98
C LEU A 18 -3.17 -1.53 17.19
N ALA A 19 -4.22 -1.65 16.36
CA ALA A 19 -4.77 -0.52 15.63
C ALA A 19 -5.36 0.56 16.57
N LYS A 20 -6.03 0.16 17.65
CA LYS A 20 -6.54 1.10 18.67
C LYS A 20 -5.39 1.78 19.42
N GLU A 21 -4.35 1.03 19.76
CA GLU A 21 -3.15 1.58 20.40
C GLU A 21 -2.50 2.66 19.52
N LEU A 22 -2.27 2.35 18.25
CA LEU A 22 -1.69 3.29 17.29
C LEU A 22 -2.58 4.52 17.05
N ASP A 23 -3.90 4.34 17.01
CA ASP A 23 -4.85 5.45 16.87
C ASP A 23 -4.80 6.39 18.09
N GLY A 24 -4.69 5.81 19.29
CA GLY A 24 -4.51 6.56 20.54
C GLY A 24 -3.20 7.36 20.54
N VAL A 25 -2.10 6.74 20.10
CA VAL A 25 -0.78 7.39 19.97
C VAL A 25 -0.84 8.55 18.99
N ILE A 26 -1.39 8.36 17.79
CA ILE A 26 -1.51 9.42 16.77
C ILE A 26 -2.41 10.55 17.25
N SER A 27 -3.53 10.24 17.90
CA SER A 27 -4.48 11.24 18.41
C SER A 27 -3.90 12.10 19.53
N GLY A 28 -3.04 11.53 20.38
CA GLY A 28 -2.36 12.24 21.47
C GLY A 28 -1.03 12.91 21.07
N ALA A 29 -0.46 12.55 19.92
CA ALA A 29 0.85 13.03 19.51
C ALA A 29 0.84 14.52 19.14
N LYS A 30 1.82 15.27 19.64
CA LYS A 30 2.06 16.67 19.25
C LYS A 30 3.14 16.81 18.18
N THR A 31 4.02 15.83 18.07
CA THR A 31 5.16 15.83 17.17
C THR A 31 5.36 14.45 16.57
N LEU A 32 6.04 14.37 15.44
CA LEU A 32 6.23 13.11 14.74
C LEU A 32 7.17 12.17 15.53
N ARG A 33 8.05 12.73 16.36
CA ARG A 33 8.91 11.93 17.24
C ARG A 33 8.13 11.03 18.20
N HIS A 34 6.97 11.49 18.68
CA HIS A 34 6.12 10.69 19.58
C HIS A 34 5.50 9.49 18.86
N VAL A 35 5.22 9.62 17.57
CA VAL A 35 4.69 8.49 16.77
C VAL A 35 5.81 7.57 16.28
N PHE A 36 7.09 7.94 16.44
CA PHE A 36 8.27 7.15 16.05
C PHE A 36 9.15 6.76 17.26
N THR A 37 8.57 6.61 18.45
CA THR A 37 9.29 5.99 19.56
C THR A 37 9.54 4.51 19.28
N GLU A 38 10.54 3.92 19.91
CA GLU A 38 10.89 2.50 19.73
C GLU A 38 9.69 1.57 20.02
N SER A 39 8.90 1.87 21.05
CA SER A 39 7.69 1.10 21.37
C SER A 39 6.66 1.15 20.24
N VAL A 40 6.39 2.33 19.69
CA VAL A 40 5.39 2.52 18.63
C VAL A 40 5.88 1.92 17.30
N ILE A 41 7.19 1.94 17.05
CA ILE A 41 7.79 1.24 15.91
C ILE A 41 7.56 -0.26 16.04
N LYS A 42 7.86 -0.86 17.20
CA LYS A 42 7.61 -2.28 17.47
C LYS A 42 6.13 -2.65 17.32
N THR A 43 5.21 -1.83 17.84
CA THR A 43 3.75 -2.03 17.67
C THR A 43 3.37 -2.03 16.18
N ARG A 44 3.91 -1.10 15.38
CA ARG A 44 3.66 -1.06 13.93
C ARG A 44 4.26 -2.24 13.20
N ASP A 45 5.47 -2.66 13.53
CA ASP A 45 6.13 -3.78 12.85
C ASP A 45 5.40 -5.10 13.15
N ARG A 46 4.98 -5.33 14.40
CA ARG A 46 4.12 -6.45 14.77
C ARG A 46 2.80 -6.44 14.00
N MET A 47 2.19 -5.26 13.84
CA MET A 47 0.95 -5.12 13.07
C MET A 47 1.15 -5.45 11.59
N LYS A 48 2.28 -5.06 10.98
CA LYS A 48 2.60 -5.41 9.59
C LYS A 48 2.74 -6.92 9.42
N GLU A 49 3.49 -7.58 10.29
CA GLU A 49 3.69 -9.05 10.28
C GLU A 49 2.34 -9.78 10.36
N LEU A 50 1.50 -9.42 11.32
CA LEU A 50 0.18 -10.04 11.47
C LEU A 50 -0.73 -9.81 10.26
N CYS A 51 -0.73 -8.59 9.71
CA CYS A 51 -1.53 -8.31 8.51
C CYS A 51 -1.03 -9.14 7.33
N GLU A 52 0.29 -9.23 7.14
CA GLU A 52 0.90 -10.07 6.11
C GLU A 52 0.51 -11.54 6.28
N ASP A 53 0.66 -12.10 7.48
CA ASP A 53 0.26 -13.47 7.80
C ASP A 53 -1.21 -13.73 7.46
N ILE A 54 -2.11 -12.78 7.76
CA ILE A 54 -3.54 -12.88 7.43
C ILE A 54 -3.77 -12.89 5.92
N LEU A 55 -3.04 -12.08 5.15
CA LEU A 55 -3.16 -12.04 3.68
C LEU A 55 -2.79 -13.39 3.04
N TYR A 56 -1.83 -14.11 3.62
CA TYR A 56 -1.42 -15.42 3.12
C TYR A 56 -2.28 -16.58 3.63
N SER A 57 -2.75 -16.50 4.89
CA SER A 57 -3.40 -17.61 5.58
C SER A 57 -4.93 -17.56 5.57
N SER A 58 -5.54 -16.37 5.53
CA SER A 58 -7.00 -16.18 5.57
C SER A 58 -7.47 -14.99 4.70
N PRO A 59 -7.11 -15.00 3.40
CA PRO A 59 -7.36 -13.89 2.48
C PRO A 59 -8.84 -13.55 2.29
N ILE A 60 -9.70 -14.57 2.18
CA ILE A 60 -11.14 -14.37 1.90
C ILE A 60 -11.87 -13.76 3.08
N GLU A 61 -11.65 -14.30 4.29
CA GLU A 61 -12.40 -13.90 5.49
C GLU A 61 -11.90 -12.57 6.06
N PHE A 62 -10.58 -12.40 6.16
CA PHE A 62 -9.97 -11.28 6.88
C PHE A 62 -9.05 -10.41 6.02
N GLY A 63 -8.72 -10.82 4.80
CA GLY A 63 -7.71 -10.15 3.97
C GLY A 63 -8.03 -8.67 3.72
N ARG A 64 -9.27 -8.34 3.33
CA ARG A 64 -9.65 -6.92 3.09
C ARG A 64 -9.45 -6.05 4.34
N LYS A 65 -9.84 -6.57 5.49
CA LYS A 65 -9.71 -5.87 6.78
C LYS A 65 -8.24 -5.70 7.18
N ALA A 66 -7.41 -6.72 6.94
CA ALA A 66 -5.98 -6.65 7.15
C ALA A 66 -5.31 -5.61 6.23
N GLU A 67 -5.66 -5.57 4.95
CA GLU A 67 -5.17 -4.54 4.01
C GLU A 67 -5.51 -3.13 4.48
N ASP A 68 -6.77 -2.91 4.90
CA ASP A 68 -7.22 -1.58 5.34
C ASP A 68 -6.51 -1.14 6.62
N PHE A 69 -6.30 -2.06 7.56
CA PHE A 69 -5.53 -1.79 8.78
C PHE A 69 -4.07 -1.49 8.49
N LEU A 70 -3.42 -2.33 7.67
CA LEU A 70 -2.04 -2.17 7.24
C LEU A 70 -1.84 -0.80 6.58
N TRP A 71 -2.65 -0.48 5.58
CA TRP A 71 -2.57 0.79 4.88
C TRP A 71 -2.81 1.97 5.83
N LYS A 72 -3.94 1.95 6.54
CA LYS A 72 -4.40 3.10 7.31
C LYS A 72 -3.47 3.42 8.47
N ARG A 73 -3.15 2.42 9.30
CA ARG A 73 -2.44 2.63 10.56
C ARG A 73 -0.93 2.65 10.40
N CYS A 74 -0.39 1.95 9.41
CA CYS A 74 1.06 1.97 9.19
C CYS A 74 1.49 3.15 8.30
N PHE A 75 0.66 3.69 7.42
CA PHE A 75 1.11 4.68 6.44
C PHE A 75 0.21 5.91 6.31
N HIS A 76 -1.07 5.72 5.96
CA HIS A 76 -1.96 6.83 5.60
C HIS A 76 -2.14 7.84 6.75
N ASP A 77 -2.38 7.38 7.97
CA ASP A 77 -2.61 8.28 9.11
C ASP A 77 -1.38 9.11 9.48
N LEU A 78 -0.17 8.56 9.27
CA LEU A 78 1.08 9.31 9.45
C LEU A 78 1.20 10.45 8.43
N MET A 79 0.76 10.21 7.18
CA MET A 79 0.74 11.27 6.18
C MET A 79 -0.32 12.33 6.49
N LEU A 80 -1.50 11.95 6.98
CA LEU A 80 -2.50 12.92 7.46
C LEU A 80 -1.96 13.75 8.63
N PHE A 81 -1.26 13.11 9.57
CA PHE A 81 -0.61 13.79 10.67
C PHE A 81 0.44 14.79 10.17
N TYR A 82 1.27 14.39 9.21
CA TYR A 82 2.23 15.27 8.55
C TYR A 82 1.54 16.48 7.91
N LYS A 83 0.53 16.27 7.06
CA LYS A 83 -0.16 17.36 6.34
C LYS A 83 -0.76 18.39 7.30
N ARG A 84 -1.31 17.94 8.44
CA ARG A 84 -1.85 18.83 9.50
C ARG A 84 -0.77 19.64 10.22
N ASN A 85 0.45 19.12 10.31
CA ASN A 85 1.53 19.68 11.12
C ASN A 85 2.74 20.20 10.32
N LYS A 86 2.72 20.16 8.97
CA LYS A 86 3.86 20.43 8.06
C LYS A 86 4.64 21.70 8.45
N LYS A 87 3.95 22.80 8.78
CA LYS A 87 4.57 24.09 9.11
C LYS A 87 5.44 24.09 10.39
N ARG A 88 5.24 23.11 11.27
CA ARG A 88 5.92 23.02 12.58
C ARG A 88 6.95 21.88 12.64
N MET A 89 7.08 21.11 11.56
CA MET A 89 7.85 19.89 11.56
C MET A 89 9.33 20.17 11.26
N SER A 90 10.22 19.57 12.04
CA SER A 90 11.66 19.66 11.82
C SER A 90 12.11 18.79 10.64
N LEU A 91 13.24 19.14 10.01
CA LEU A 91 13.85 18.31 8.96
C LEU A 91 14.12 16.88 9.43
N SER A 92 14.56 16.70 10.68
CA SER A 92 14.78 15.39 11.28
C SER A 92 13.50 14.54 11.35
N GLU A 93 12.36 15.15 11.64
CA GLU A 93 11.07 14.43 11.63
C GLU A 93 10.62 14.09 10.22
N ILE A 94 10.82 14.99 9.26
CA ILE A 94 10.54 14.72 7.85
C ILE A 94 11.40 13.55 7.35
N SER A 95 12.68 13.48 7.75
CA SER A 95 13.56 12.35 7.42
C SER A 95 13.07 11.02 8.02
N LEU A 96 12.55 11.01 9.24
CA LEU A 96 11.94 9.81 9.82
C LEU A 96 10.75 9.32 9.00
N LEU A 97 9.87 10.24 8.59
CA LEU A 97 8.73 9.90 7.73
C LEU A 97 9.19 9.36 6.37
N HIS A 98 10.19 10.00 5.76
CA HIS A 98 10.75 9.60 4.49
C HIS A 98 11.29 8.16 4.53
N ILE A 99 12.09 7.83 5.54
CA ILE A 99 12.63 6.47 5.73
C ILE A 99 11.48 5.47 5.90
N HIS A 100 10.48 5.81 6.71
CA HIS A 100 9.33 4.95 6.98
C HIS A 100 8.47 4.70 5.73
N LEU A 101 8.19 5.73 4.93
CA LEU A 101 7.43 5.60 3.68
C LEU A 101 8.21 4.80 2.62
N THR A 102 9.53 5.01 2.54
CA THR A 102 10.41 4.23 1.66
C THR A 102 10.41 2.75 2.05
N ALA A 103 10.49 2.45 3.36
CA ALA A 103 10.35 1.07 3.85
C ALA A 103 8.97 0.48 3.52
N GLY A 104 7.92 1.31 3.53
CA GLY A 104 6.58 0.93 3.07
C GLY A 104 6.55 0.47 1.61
N LEU A 105 7.26 1.16 0.70
CA LEU A 105 7.36 0.71 -0.70
C LEU A 105 7.99 -0.68 -0.80
N GLY A 106 9.04 -0.95 -0.01
CA GLY A 106 9.67 -2.27 0.06
C GLY A 106 8.71 -3.36 0.58
N LEU A 107 7.93 -3.05 1.61
CA LEU A 107 6.90 -3.97 2.14
C LEU A 107 5.86 -4.33 1.07
N TYR A 108 5.25 -3.32 0.43
CA TYR A 108 4.23 -3.55 -0.59
C TYR A 108 4.79 -4.24 -1.84
N TYR A 109 6.05 -3.98 -2.17
CA TYR A 109 6.74 -4.73 -3.23
C TYR A 109 6.89 -6.21 -2.87
N SER A 110 7.32 -6.52 -1.64
CA SER A 110 7.41 -7.91 -1.16
C SER A 110 6.05 -8.61 -1.23
N LEU A 111 4.98 -7.94 -0.79
CA LEU A 111 3.60 -8.46 -0.88
C LEU A 111 3.18 -8.71 -2.33
N LEU A 112 3.49 -7.78 -3.24
CA LEU A 112 3.19 -7.93 -4.67
C LEU A 112 3.85 -9.19 -5.24
N LEU A 113 5.15 -9.39 -4.99
CA LEU A 113 5.89 -10.56 -5.45
C LEU A 113 5.38 -11.85 -4.81
N GLY A 114 5.16 -11.83 -3.49
CA GLY A 114 4.74 -13.00 -2.73
C GLY A 114 3.34 -13.50 -3.11
N LEU A 115 2.37 -12.59 -3.28
CA LEU A 115 1.04 -12.95 -3.78
C LEU A 115 1.11 -13.43 -5.23
N SER A 116 1.87 -12.75 -6.09
CA SER A 116 2.00 -13.17 -7.49
C SER A 116 2.59 -14.57 -7.61
N LYS A 117 3.59 -14.90 -6.76
CA LYS A 117 4.15 -16.23 -6.61
C LYS A 117 3.12 -17.24 -6.13
N GLN A 118 2.45 -16.99 -5.01
CA GLN A 118 1.51 -17.92 -4.39
C GLN A 118 0.34 -18.28 -5.32
N TYR A 119 -0.15 -17.30 -6.09
CA TYR A 119 -1.31 -17.47 -6.95
C TYR A 119 -0.94 -17.71 -8.43
N SER A 120 0.35 -17.87 -8.76
CA SER A 120 0.83 -18.05 -10.14
C SER A 120 0.34 -16.96 -11.10
N ILE A 121 0.26 -15.73 -10.60
CA ILE A 121 -0.22 -14.58 -11.34
C ILE A 121 0.96 -13.93 -12.06
N GLY A 122 0.89 -13.86 -13.38
CA GLY A 122 1.92 -13.24 -14.20
C GLY A 122 1.96 -11.72 -14.02
N ILE A 123 2.96 -11.24 -13.28
CA ILE A 123 3.27 -9.80 -13.15
C ILE A 123 4.48 -9.38 -14.01
N GLN A 124 4.90 -10.22 -14.97
CA GLN A 124 6.13 -9.97 -15.75
C GLN A 124 6.09 -8.61 -16.49
N ASN A 125 4.91 -8.18 -16.93
CA ASN A 125 4.73 -6.88 -17.60
C ASN A 125 4.87 -5.69 -16.64
N LEU A 126 4.80 -5.90 -15.32
CA LEU A 126 4.97 -4.87 -14.30
C LEU A 126 6.45 -4.72 -13.89
N MET A 127 7.28 -5.74 -14.11
CA MET A 127 8.67 -5.83 -13.61
C MET A 127 9.68 -4.81 -14.13
N PRO A 128 9.61 -4.30 -15.39
CA PRO A 128 10.58 -3.30 -15.88
C PRO A 128 10.55 -1.98 -15.09
N TYR A 129 9.54 -1.79 -14.23
CA TYR A 129 9.25 -0.53 -13.56
C TYR A 129 9.38 -0.59 -12.05
N ILE A 130 9.59 -1.78 -11.46
CA ILE A 130 9.50 -1.97 -10.01
C ILE A 130 10.87 -2.24 -9.34
N CYS A 131 11.92 -2.69 -10.05
CA CYS A 131 13.28 -2.75 -9.48
C CYS A 131 14.43 -2.59 -10.49
N VAL A 132 15.51 -1.94 -10.02
CA VAL A 132 16.89 -2.05 -10.53
C VAL A 132 17.34 -3.51 -10.45
N GLU A 133 17.75 -4.06 -11.59
CA GLU A 133 18.50 -5.32 -11.79
C GLU A 133 18.49 -6.31 -10.62
N GLN A 134 17.46 -7.15 -10.56
CA GLN A 134 17.62 -8.50 -10.04
C GLN A 134 17.17 -9.48 -11.13
N SER A 135 18.12 -10.30 -11.57
CA SER A 135 17.91 -11.42 -12.48
C SER A 135 16.92 -12.39 -11.86
N ILE A 136 15.72 -12.49 -12.44
CA ILE A 136 14.70 -13.44 -11.99
C ILE A 136 14.77 -14.66 -12.90
N GLU A 137 15.12 -15.79 -12.31
CA GLU A 137 15.03 -17.12 -12.93
C GLU A 137 13.60 -17.40 -13.40
N GLU A 138 13.46 -18.02 -14.55
CA GLU A 138 12.18 -18.38 -15.15
C GLU A 138 11.32 -19.17 -14.14
N PHE A 139 10.12 -18.65 -13.87
CA PHE A 139 9.22 -19.23 -12.88
C PHE A 139 8.71 -20.59 -13.34
N SER A 140 9.19 -21.66 -12.71
CA SER A 140 8.67 -23.02 -12.87
C SER A 140 7.20 -23.05 -12.43
N ARG A 141 6.30 -23.35 -13.36
CA ARG A 141 4.85 -23.42 -13.11
C ARG A 141 4.51 -24.68 -12.32
N GLU A 142 4.63 -24.64 -11.01
CA GLU A 142 3.97 -25.62 -10.13
C GLU A 142 2.66 -25.01 -9.62
N THR A 143 1.62 -25.11 -10.45
CA THR A 143 0.25 -24.69 -10.12
C THR A 143 -0.37 -25.64 -9.11
N GLN A 144 -0.54 -25.18 -7.86
CA GLN A 144 -1.61 -25.70 -7.01
C GLN A 144 -2.95 -25.15 -7.56
N PRO A 145 -4.01 -25.96 -7.66
CA PRO A 145 -5.32 -25.48 -8.10
C PRO A 145 -5.94 -24.59 -7.00
N ASN A 146 -5.67 -23.29 -7.08
CA ASN A 146 -6.37 -22.29 -6.26
C ASN A 146 -7.81 -22.14 -6.74
N SER A 147 -8.75 -21.94 -5.80
CA SER A 147 -10.15 -21.70 -6.16
C SER A 147 -10.29 -20.43 -7.01
N HIS A 148 -11.30 -20.39 -7.89
CA HIS A 148 -11.61 -19.21 -8.70
C HIS A 148 -11.79 -17.95 -7.82
N GLU A 149 -12.40 -18.11 -6.65
CA GLU A 149 -12.59 -17.06 -5.65
C GLU A 149 -11.26 -16.52 -5.11
N LEU A 150 -10.32 -17.40 -4.75
CA LEU A 150 -9.00 -17.01 -4.27
C LEU A 150 -8.18 -16.28 -5.35
N ASN A 151 -8.26 -16.73 -6.60
CA ASN A 151 -7.62 -16.04 -7.71
C ASN A 151 -8.24 -14.65 -7.96
N GLY A 152 -9.57 -14.53 -7.90
CA GLY A 152 -10.26 -13.24 -7.99
C GLY A 152 -9.85 -12.28 -6.88
N TRP A 153 -9.79 -12.78 -5.64
CA TRP A 153 -9.31 -12.00 -4.50
C TRP A 153 -7.86 -11.53 -4.70
N ALA A 154 -6.95 -12.42 -5.11
CA ALA A 154 -5.53 -12.12 -5.28
C ALA A 154 -5.30 -11.06 -6.37
N ARG A 155 -6.02 -11.15 -7.50
CA ARG A 155 -5.99 -10.11 -8.54
C ARG A 155 -6.42 -8.75 -8.00
N ASN A 156 -7.49 -8.72 -7.22
CA ASN A 156 -7.98 -7.47 -6.61
C ASN A 156 -7.01 -6.93 -5.55
N ALA A 157 -6.33 -7.81 -4.81
CA ALA A 157 -5.30 -7.43 -3.84
C ALA A 157 -4.08 -6.80 -4.53
N ILE A 158 -3.59 -7.42 -5.62
CA ILE A 158 -2.49 -6.86 -6.42
C ILE A 158 -2.86 -5.46 -6.95
N HIS A 159 -4.07 -5.27 -7.48
CA HIS A 159 -4.55 -3.96 -7.91
C HIS A 159 -4.47 -2.90 -6.78
N ARG A 160 -4.96 -3.24 -5.58
CA ARG A 160 -4.92 -2.34 -4.42
C ARG A 160 -3.50 -2.07 -3.93
N ILE A 161 -2.60 -3.06 -4.00
CA ILE A 161 -1.18 -2.89 -3.68
C ILE A 161 -0.55 -1.86 -4.61
N LEU A 162 -0.81 -1.93 -5.92
CA LEU A 162 -0.31 -0.95 -6.90
C LEU A 162 -0.80 0.46 -6.58
N ILE A 163 -2.07 0.62 -6.20
CA ILE A 163 -2.60 1.92 -5.73
C ILE A 163 -1.87 2.40 -4.47
N CYS A 164 -1.68 1.53 -3.47
CA CYS A 164 -0.96 1.88 -2.24
C CYS A 164 0.49 2.29 -2.53
N MET A 165 1.18 1.61 -3.45
CA MET A 165 2.53 1.97 -3.89
C MET A 165 2.54 3.33 -4.59
N GLY A 166 1.54 3.62 -5.44
CA GLY A 166 1.35 4.94 -6.05
C GLY A 166 1.13 6.03 -5.01
N ASP A 167 0.30 5.78 -4.00
CA ASP A 167 0.08 6.73 -2.90
C ASP A 167 1.34 6.94 -2.05
N LEU A 168 2.13 5.90 -1.76
CA LEU A 168 3.40 6.04 -1.06
C LEU A 168 4.41 6.87 -1.85
N ALA A 169 4.54 6.60 -3.15
CA ALA A 169 5.39 7.41 -4.04
C ALA A 169 4.89 8.86 -4.09
N ARG A 170 3.58 9.09 -4.18
CA ARG A 170 3.01 10.44 -4.12
C ARG A 170 3.29 11.13 -2.78
N TYR A 171 3.22 10.41 -1.67
CA TYR A 171 3.58 10.96 -0.37
C TYR A 171 5.06 11.32 -0.27
N LEU A 172 5.95 10.51 -0.84
CA LEU A 172 7.39 10.82 -0.92
C LEU A 172 7.64 12.05 -1.81
N TYR A 173 6.87 12.23 -2.88
CA TYR A 173 6.88 13.46 -3.67
C TYR A 173 6.37 14.68 -2.89
N ASP A 174 5.29 14.54 -2.10
CA ASP A 174 4.77 15.59 -1.21
C ASP A 174 5.81 16.03 -0.14
N LEU A 175 6.78 15.16 0.18
CA LEU A 175 7.94 15.46 1.04
C LEU A 175 9.11 16.13 0.28
N GLU A 176 8.88 16.55 -0.97
CA GLU A 176 9.84 17.25 -1.84
C GLU A 176 11.04 16.38 -2.25
N VAL A 177 10.83 15.07 -2.36
CA VAL A 177 11.84 14.13 -2.87
C VAL A 177 11.71 13.93 -4.37
N MET A 178 12.78 14.21 -5.10
CA MET A 178 12.81 14.17 -6.56
C MET A 178 12.63 12.73 -7.09
N GLY A 179 11.99 12.61 -8.26
CA GLY A 179 11.79 11.33 -8.98
C GLY A 179 10.60 10.48 -8.51
N TYR A 180 10.00 10.79 -7.36
CA TYR A 180 8.85 10.04 -6.85
C TYR A 180 7.52 10.38 -7.52
N ARG A 181 7.42 11.53 -8.19
CA ARG A 181 6.22 11.90 -8.97
C ARG A 181 6.04 10.94 -10.14
N GLU A 182 7.09 10.73 -10.91
CA GLU A 182 7.09 9.82 -12.06
C GLU A 182 6.84 8.39 -11.62
N LEU A 183 7.39 8.00 -10.46
CA LEU A 183 7.14 6.69 -9.87
C LEU A 183 5.68 6.50 -9.44
N ALA A 184 5.05 7.52 -8.86
CA ALA A 184 3.63 7.48 -8.50
C ALA A 184 2.74 7.31 -9.74
N ILE A 185 2.99 8.10 -10.79
CA ILE A 185 2.27 7.98 -12.07
C ILE A 185 2.39 6.55 -12.60
N ARG A 186 3.61 6.00 -12.64
CA ARG A 186 3.83 4.62 -13.11
C ARG A 186 3.02 3.60 -12.32
N PHE A 187 2.98 3.69 -11.00
CA PHE A 187 2.20 2.73 -10.21
C PHE A 187 0.69 2.83 -10.48
N TYR A 188 0.15 4.04 -10.67
CA TYR A 188 -1.25 4.21 -11.06
C TYR A 188 -1.52 3.72 -12.48
N ASP A 189 -0.61 3.96 -13.43
CA ASP A 189 -0.72 3.40 -14.79
C ASP A 189 -0.69 1.87 -14.77
N LEU A 190 0.16 1.27 -13.95
CA LEU A 190 0.21 -0.19 -13.76
C LEU A 190 -1.09 -0.71 -13.14
N ALA A 191 -1.69 0.02 -12.20
CA ALA A 191 -2.99 -0.35 -11.64
C ALA A 191 -4.09 -0.31 -12.73
N LEU A 192 -4.10 0.71 -13.59
CA LEU A 192 -5.03 0.79 -14.73
C LEU A 192 -4.82 -0.32 -15.75
N ILE A 193 -3.57 -0.63 -16.11
CA ILE A 193 -3.26 -1.75 -17.02
C ILE A 193 -3.72 -3.08 -16.41
N TRP A 194 -3.68 -3.20 -15.09
CA TRP A 194 -4.12 -4.38 -14.36
C TRP A 194 -5.64 -4.56 -14.38
N ASP A 195 -6.37 -3.47 -14.12
CA ASP A 195 -7.82 -3.43 -14.12
C ASP A 195 -8.32 -2.01 -14.43
N LEU A 196 -8.90 -1.84 -15.64
CA LEU A 196 -9.40 -0.56 -16.12
C LEU A 196 -10.79 -0.20 -15.55
N ASP A 197 -11.52 -1.18 -15.00
CA ASP A 197 -12.89 -0.98 -14.51
C ASP A 197 -12.90 -0.31 -13.12
N ILE A 198 -11.75 -0.21 -12.46
CA ILE A 198 -11.62 0.42 -11.15
C ILE A 198 -11.10 1.84 -11.31
N GLY A 199 -11.99 2.82 -11.23
CA GLY A 199 -11.64 4.22 -11.53
C GLY A 199 -10.72 4.94 -10.53
N MET A 200 -10.41 4.35 -9.36
CA MET A 200 -9.59 5.01 -8.31
C MET A 200 -8.24 5.55 -8.80
N PRO A 201 -7.44 4.84 -9.63
CA PRO A 201 -6.18 5.37 -10.15
C PRO A 201 -6.36 6.63 -11.01
N PHE A 202 -7.47 6.76 -11.75
CA PHE A 202 -7.76 7.98 -12.52
C PHE A 202 -7.89 9.20 -11.59
N ASN A 203 -8.61 9.07 -10.47
CA ASN A 203 -8.71 10.16 -9.49
C ASN A 203 -7.32 10.60 -8.95
N GLN A 204 -6.43 9.63 -8.71
CA GLN A 204 -5.08 9.93 -8.23
C GLN A 204 -4.21 10.59 -9.30
N LEU A 205 -4.30 10.15 -10.57
CA LEU A 205 -3.63 10.77 -11.72
C LEU A 205 -4.13 12.19 -11.98
N GLY A 206 -5.43 12.44 -11.81
CA GLY A 206 -6.01 13.78 -11.87
C GLY A 206 -5.37 14.71 -10.84
N THR A 207 -5.25 14.26 -9.60
CA THR A 207 -4.59 15.03 -8.53
C THR A 207 -3.12 15.32 -8.84
N LEU A 208 -2.39 14.39 -9.46
CA LEU A 208 -0.99 14.58 -9.86
C LEU A 208 -0.80 15.51 -11.07
N SER A 209 -1.87 15.79 -11.81
CA SER A 209 -1.88 16.54 -13.07
C SER A 209 -2.49 17.93 -12.95
N GLU A 210 -2.81 18.39 -11.72
CA GLU A 210 -3.60 19.61 -11.46
C GLU A 210 -3.02 20.88 -12.12
N SER A 211 -1.70 20.94 -12.30
CA SER A 211 -0.99 22.06 -12.94
C SER A 211 -0.50 21.78 -14.36
N ASN A 212 -0.69 20.57 -14.89
CA ASN A 212 -0.24 20.18 -16.22
C ASN A 212 -1.26 20.57 -17.30
N ASN A 213 -0.77 20.98 -18.48
CA ASN A 213 -1.60 21.28 -19.66
C ASN A 213 -2.81 22.18 -19.37
N TYR A 214 -2.63 23.23 -18.56
CA TYR A 214 -3.68 24.15 -18.12
C TYR A 214 -4.87 23.45 -17.41
N GLY A 215 -4.61 22.31 -16.76
CA GLY A 215 -5.62 21.52 -16.05
C GLY A 215 -6.41 20.55 -16.94
N LEU A 216 -6.17 20.50 -18.25
CA LEU A 216 -6.90 19.61 -19.17
C LEU A 216 -6.69 18.13 -18.85
N ASP A 217 -5.46 17.74 -18.50
CA ASP A 217 -5.14 16.37 -18.11
C ASP A 217 -5.95 15.95 -16.87
N SER A 218 -6.08 16.86 -15.91
CA SER A 218 -6.87 16.62 -14.69
C SER A 218 -8.35 16.44 -15.00
N VAL A 219 -8.90 17.28 -15.87
CA VAL A 219 -10.30 17.17 -16.32
C VAL A 219 -10.54 15.82 -17.02
N TYR A 220 -9.64 15.40 -17.91
CA TYR A 220 -9.72 14.09 -18.57
C TYR A 220 -9.78 12.95 -17.55
N TYR A 221 -8.86 12.95 -16.59
CA TYR A 221 -8.81 11.88 -15.57
C TYR A 221 -10.04 11.86 -14.67
N TYR A 222 -10.54 13.03 -14.24
CA TYR A 222 -11.78 13.08 -13.46
C TYR A 222 -12.99 12.62 -14.28
N MET A 223 -13.08 12.96 -15.58
CA MET A 223 -14.16 12.45 -16.45
C MET A 223 -14.13 10.93 -16.58
N ARG A 224 -12.94 10.33 -16.74
CA ARG A 224 -12.79 8.87 -16.76
C ARG A 224 -13.22 8.25 -15.44
N TRP A 225 -12.76 8.81 -14.32
CA TRP A 225 -13.15 8.34 -12.98
C TRP A 225 -14.68 8.31 -12.77
N TYR A 226 -15.41 9.35 -13.18
CA TYR A 226 -16.86 9.40 -13.05
C TYR A 226 -17.63 8.54 -14.07
N SER A 227 -16.99 8.12 -15.17
CA SER A 227 -17.63 7.28 -16.18
C SER A 227 -17.67 5.80 -15.80
N ASP A 228 -16.88 5.41 -14.78
CA ASP A 228 -16.73 4.04 -14.29
C ASP A 228 -17.47 3.80 -12.94
N VAL A 229 -18.40 4.68 -12.54
CA VAL A 229 -19.31 4.57 -11.36
C VAL A 229 -20.73 4.28 -11.82
#